data_AF-A0A838FKI0-F1
#
_entry.id   AF-A0A838FKI0-F1
#
_cell.length_a   1.000
_cell.length_b   1.000
_cell.length_c   1.000
_cell.angle_alpha   90.00
_cell.angle_beta   90.00
_cell.angle_gamma   90.00
#
_symmetry.space_group_name_H-M   'P 1'
#
loop_
_entity.id
_entity.type
_entity.pdbx_description
1 polymer ?
#
loop_
_entity_poly.entity_id
_entity_poly.type
_entity_poly.pdbx_seq_one_letter_code
_entity_poly.pdbx_strand_id
1 'polypeptide(L)'
;MATFDQLGPRQRAIIELVLRRGQTYDEISGMLGMPVPRVRELAREALVELAPATARSVDPQWRGQLADFLLGQQTGPESRATEGHLESSEEARLWASSLLDSLDTLYEDGHRPELPAGAPARAPRRRPARTSTCCASTPSAPRASAGRSPSPSRPIRRSR
;
A
#
# COMPACT_ATOMS: atom_id res chain seq x y z
N MET A 1 28.75 -7.42 2.48
CA MET A 1 27.29 -7.29 2.67
C MET A 1 27.09 -6.66 4.03
N ALA A 2 26.16 -5.72 4.17
CA ALA A 2 25.86 -5.15 5.48
C ALA A 2 25.01 -6.18 6.24
N THR A 3 25.50 -6.64 7.38
CA THR A 3 24.75 -7.57 8.22
C THR A 3 23.80 -6.79 9.11
N PHE A 4 22.64 -7.36 9.45
CA PHE A 4 21.65 -6.74 10.35
C PHE A 4 22.23 -6.17 11.66
N ASP A 5 23.30 -6.79 12.18
CA ASP A 5 24.00 -6.32 13.37
C ASP A 5 24.72 -4.96 13.20
N GLN A 6 25.03 -4.55 11.97
CA GLN A 6 25.69 -3.28 11.67
C GLN A 6 24.73 -2.08 11.65
N LEU A 7 23.42 -2.33 11.71
CA LEU A 7 22.43 -1.27 11.80
C LEU A 7 22.52 -0.55 13.16
N GLY A 8 22.17 0.73 13.17
CA GLY A 8 22.07 1.48 14.42
C GLY A 8 21.09 0.79 15.39
N PRO A 9 21.36 0.81 16.71
CA PRO A 9 20.57 0.07 17.70
C PRO A 9 19.07 0.42 17.67
N ARG A 10 18.75 1.67 17.34
CA ARG A 10 17.37 2.15 17.19
C ARG A 10 16.68 1.58 15.95
N GLN A 11 17.37 1.53 14.82
CA GLN A 11 16.85 0.95 13.57
C GLN A 11 16.62 -0.55 13.75
N ARG A 12 17.60 -1.24 14.36
CA ARG A 12 17.54 -2.66 14.68
C ARG A 12 16.32 -3.00 15.52
N ALA A 13 16.09 -2.24 16.61
CA ALA A 13 14.94 -2.43 17.47
C ALA A 13 13.59 -2.29 16.73
N ILE A 14 13.47 -1.33 15.81
CA ILE A 14 12.25 -1.15 15.02
C ILE A 14 12.00 -2.37 14.13
N ILE A 15 13.02 -2.83 13.39
CA ILE A 15 12.89 -3.99 12.50
C ILE A 15 12.61 -5.27 13.30
N GLU A 16 13.27 -5.48 14.44
CA GLU A 16 12.98 -6.62 15.33
C GLU A 16 11.53 -6.60 15.82
N LEU A 17 11.01 -5.43 16.24
CA LEU A 17 9.63 -5.31 16.73
C LEU A 17 8.60 -5.60 15.62
N VAL A 18 8.86 -5.15 14.39
CA VAL A 18 7.96 -5.45 13.27
C VAL A 18 8.02 -6.93 12.91
N LEU A 19 9.22 -7.50 12.74
CA LEU A 19 9.37 -8.86 12.21
C LEU A 19 9.12 -9.96 13.25
N ARG A 20 9.64 -9.82 14.47
CA ARG A 20 9.45 -10.83 15.52
C ARG A 20 8.11 -10.73 16.22
N ARG A 21 7.53 -9.52 16.31
CA ARG A 21 6.31 -9.27 17.08
C ARG A 21 5.11 -8.88 16.22
N GLY A 22 5.29 -8.67 14.92
CA GLY A 22 4.22 -8.32 13.99
C GLY A 22 3.61 -6.94 14.25
N GLN A 23 4.32 -6.04 14.93
CA GLN A 23 3.75 -4.75 15.33
C GLN A 23 3.69 -3.76 14.16
N THR A 24 2.66 -2.92 14.21
CA THR A 24 2.47 -1.81 13.28
C THR A 24 3.29 -0.59 13.68
N TYR A 25 3.58 0.31 12.73
CA TYR A 25 4.29 1.56 13.03
C TYR A 25 3.57 2.45 14.06
N ASP A 26 2.25 2.34 14.16
CA ASP A 26 1.45 3.07 15.15
C ASP A 26 1.72 2.56 16.58
N GLU A 27 1.76 1.25 16.76
CA GLU A 27 2.09 0.63 18.05
C GLU A 27 3.54 0.92 18.46
N ILE A 28 4.46 0.81 17.51
CA ILE A 28 5.89 1.12 17.72
C ILE A 28 6.08 2.60 18.06
N SER A 29 5.34 3.49 17.40
CA SER A 29 5.30 4.92 17.69
C SER A 29 4.91 5.18 19.14
N GLY A 30 3.84 4.54 19.63
CA GLY A 30 3.40 4.62 21.02
C GLY A 30 4.45 4.09 22.01
N MET A 31 5.12 2.99 21.69
CA MET A 31 6.13 2.37 22.56
C MET A 31 7.43 3.17 22.66
N LEU A 32 7.93 3.70 21.54
CA LEU A 32 9.18 4.46 21.53
C LEU A 32 8.98 5.96 21.82
N GLY A 33 7.72 6.43 21.91
CA GLY A 33 7.40 7.84 22.10
C GLY A 33 7.85 8.71 20.91
N MET A 34 7.84 8.14 19.70
CA MET A 34 8.25 8.83 18.47
C MET A 34 7.09 8.93 17.50
N PRO A 35 7.03 9.96 16.65
CA PRO A 35 5.96 10.06 15.66
C PRO A 35 6.09 8.96 14.60
N VAL A 36 4.96 8.36 14.20
CA VAL A 36 4.83 7.37 13.11
C VAL A 36 5.68 7.71 11.87
N PRO A 37 5.65 8.95 11.30
CA PRO A 37 6.49 9.27 10.15
C PRO A 37 7.98 9.08 10.41
N ARG A 38 8.45 9.33 11.64
CA ARG A 38 9.87 9.15 12.00
C ARG A 38 10.23 7.67 12.13
N VAL A 39 9.34 6.85 12.67
CA VAL A 39 9.50 5.39 12.72
C VAL A 39 9.61 4.84 11.29
N ARG A 40 8.74 5.32 10.39
CA ARG A 40 8.73 4.93 8.98
C ARG A 40 10.01 5.33 8.24
N GLU A 41 10.51 6.55 8.47
CA GLU A 41 11.80 6.99 7.93
C GLU A 41 12.94 6.08 8.40
N LEU A 42 13.06 5.84 9.70
CA LEU A 42 14.11 5.01 10.27
C LEU A 42 14.07 3.58 9.73
N ALA A 43 12.88 3.00 9.58
CA ALA A 43 12.71 1.67 8.99
C ALA A 43 13.16 1.63 7.52
N ARG A 44 12.83 2.66 6.73
CA ARG A 44 13.27 2.78 5.34
C ARG A 44 14.77 2.96 5.21
N GLU A 45 15.36 3.83 6.04
CA GLU A 45 16.80 4.05 6.08
C GLU A 45 17.53 2.75 6.42
N ALA A 46 17.04 2.01 7.41
CA ALA A 46 17.61 0.71 7.79
C ALA A 46 17.65 -0.28 6.61
N LEU A 47 16.56 -0.38 5.84
CA LEU A 47 16.50 -1.27 4.68
C LEU A 47 17.42 -0.80 3.53
N VAL A 48 17.57 0.51 3.31
CA VAL A 48 18.52 1.03 2.33
C VAL A 48 19.96 0.74 2.74
N GLU A 49 20.28 0.84 4.04
CA GLU A 49 21.60 0.53 4.59
C GLU A 49 21.97 -0.96 4.52
N LEU A 50 20.98 -1.85 4.61
CA LEU A 50 21.20 -3.30 4.45
C LEU A 50 21.62 -3.68 3.02
N ALA A 51 21.00 -3.06 2.01
CA ALA A 51 21.20 -3.43 0.62
C ALA A 51 21.50 -2.22 -0.28
N PRO A 52 22.57 -1.44 -0.01
CA PRO A 52 22.82 -0.15 -0.68
C PRO A 52 23.17 -0.30 -2.16
N ALA A 53 23.80 -1.42 -2.54
CA ALA A 53 24.19 -1.69 -3.92
C ALA A 53 22.95 -1.84 -4.84
N THR A 54 22.01 -2.70 -4.46
CA THR A 54 20.73 -2.91 -5.16
C THR A 54 19.75 -1.76 -4.96
N ALA A 55 19.78 -1.06 -3.81
CA ALA A 55 18.93 0.10 -3.58
C ALA A 55 19.20 1.23 -4.57
N ARG A 56 20.45 1.38 -5.06
CA ARG A 56 20.82 2.43 -6.02
C ARG A 56 20.15 2.26 -7.39
N SER A 57 19.83 1.02 -7.75
CA SER A 57 19.14 0.65 -8.99
C SER A 57 17.64 0.93 -8.95
N VAL A 58 17.02 0.85 -7.76
CA VAL A 58 15.57 1.08 -7.60
C VAL A 58 15.29 2.58 -7.45
N ASP A 59 14.17 3.04 -8.01
CA ASP A 59 13.71 4.43 -7.83
C ASP A 59 13.43 4.75 -6.35
N PRO A 60 13.82 5.93 -5.83
CA PRO A 60 13.66 6.28 -4.41
C PRO A 60 12.20 6.29 -3.93
N GLN A 61 11.23 6.60 -4.78
CA GLN A 61 9.82 6.55 -4.41
C GLN A 61 9.39 5.08 -4.19
N TRP A 62 9.78 4.21 -5.11
CA TRP A 62 9.50 2.78 -5.03
C TRP A 62 10.23 2.11 -3.86
N ARG A 63 11.45 2.54 -3.52
CA ARG A 63 12.15 2.05 -2.32
C ARG A 63 11.32 2.20 -1.05
N GLY A 64 10.72 3.38 -0.87
CA GLY A 64 9.89 3.67 0.29
C GLY A 64 8.59 2.86 0.35
N GLN A 65 8.05 2.45 -0.80
CA GLN A 65 6.86 1.59 -0.90
C GLN A 65 7.22 0.13 -0.66
N LEU A 66 8.24 -0.40 -1.34
CA LEU A 66 8.70 -1.77 -1.18
C LEU A 66 9.15 -2.06 0.26
N ALA A 67 9.82 -1.10 0.92
CA ALA A 67 10.18 -1.19 2.33
C ALA A 67 8.95 -1.42 3.23
N ASP A 68 7.88 -0.67 2.98
CA ASP A 68 6.63 -0.73 3.73
C ASP A 68 5.86 -2.04 3.44
N PHE A 69 5.91 -2.51 2.19
CA PHE A 69 5.34 -3.79 1.77
C PHE A 69 6.06 -4.98 2.43
N LEU A 70 7.40 -5.00 2.42
CA LEU A 70 8.20 -6.07 3.04
C LEU A 70 8.03 -6.14 4.55
N LEU A 71 7.78 -5.01 5.19
CA LEU A 71 7.49 -4.92 6.63
C LEU A 71 6.02 -5.19 6.98
N GLY A 72 5.19 -5.58 6.00
CA GLY A 72 3.77 -5.88 6.20
C GLY A 72 2.91 -4.68 6.59
N GLN A 73 3.42 -3.46 6.38
CA GLN A 73 2.75 -2.22 6.78
C GLN A 73 1.77 -1.73 5.69
N GLN A 74 1.92 -2.22 4.46
CA GLN A 74 0.95 -1.99 3.40
C GLN A 74 -0.20 -3.00 3.45
N THR A 75 -1.43 -2.50 3.30
CA THR A 75 -2.64 -3.32 3.12
C THR A 75 -3.49 -2.81 1.96
N GLY A 76 -4.28 -3.70 1.37
CA GLY A 76 -5.29 -3.34 0.36
C GLY A 76 -4.71 -2.90 -1.00
N PRO A 77 -5.08 -1.72 -1.53
CA PRO A 77 -4.74 -1.31 -2.90
C PRO A 77 -3.26 -0.98 -3.11
N GLU A 78 -2.59 -0.44 -2.09
CA GLU A 78 -1.15 -0.10 -2.13
C GLU A 78 -0.31 -1.37 -2.31
N SER A 79 -0.63 -2.42 -1.55
CA SER A 79 0.04 -3.71 -1.61
C SER A 79 -0.03 -4.29 -3.03
N ARG A 80 -1.21 -4.27 -3.66
CA ARG A 80 -1.39 -4.74 -5.05
C ARG A 80 -0.63 -3.91 -6.08
N ALA A 81 -0.53 -2.59 -5.89
CA ALA A 81 0.25 -1.74 -6.78
C ALA A 81 1.75 -2.07 -6.69
N THR A 82 2.22 -2.34 -5.47
CA THR A 82 3.60 -2.78 -5.20
C THR A 82 3.87 -4.16 -5.80
N GLU A 83 2.94 -5.11 -5.67
CA GLU A 83 3.02 -6.43 -6.31
C GLU A 83 3.14 -6.31 -7.83
N GLY A 84 2.28 -5.50 -8.48
CA GLY A 84 2.35 -5.30 -9.93
C GLY A 84 3.66 -4.66 -10.41
N HIS A 85 4.29 -3.83 -9.58
CA HIS A 85 5.62 -3.28 -9.86
C HIS A 85 6.72 -4.32 -9.71
N LEU A 86 6.68 -5.15 -8.65
CA LEU A 86 7.58 -6.29 -8.48
C LEU A 86 7.47 -7.26 -9.64
N GLU A 87 6.27 -7.49 -10.17
CA GLU A 87 6.08 -8.32 -11.36
C GLU A 87 6.71 -7.72 -12.62
N SER A 88 6.72 -6.41 -12.77
CA SER A 88 7.25 -5.74 -13.98
C SER A 88 8.74 -5.38 -13.89
N SER A 89 9.31 -5.28 -12.69
CA SER A 89 10.65 -4.74 -12.46
C SER A 89 11.59 -5.77 -11.83
N GLU A 90 12.60 -6.17 -12.59
CA GLU A 90 13.63 -7.10 -12.10
C GLU A 90 14.50 -6.48 -11.01
N GLU A 91 14.82 -5.18 -11.10
CA GLU A 91 15.61 -4.48 -10.09
C GLU A 91 14.91 -4.44 -8.74
N ALA A 92 13.58 -4.27 -8.75
CA ALA A 92 12.76 -4.31 -7.55
C ALA A 92 12.78 -5.70 -6.88
N ARG A 93 12.74 -6.78 -7.69
CA ARG A 93 12.86 -8.16 -7.20
C ARG A 93 14.24 -8.46 -6.64
N LEU A 94 15.30 -8.03 -7.33
CA LEU A 94 16.68 -8.21 -6.88
C LEU A 94 16.89 -7.54 -5.52
N TRP A 95 16.44 -6.29 -5.37
CA TRP A 95 16.54 -5.58 -4.09
C TRP A 95 15.75 -6.28 -2.98
N ALA A 96 14.51 -6.67 -3.26
CA ALA A 96 13.70 -7.37 -2.27
C ALA A 96 14.29 -8.74 -1.88
N SER A 97 14.87 -9.48 -2.83
CA SER A 97 15.54 -10.75 -2.55
C SER A 97 16.79 -10.58 -1.70
N SER A 98 17.64 -9.58 -1.98
CA SER A 98 18.81 -9.25 -1.16
C SER A 98 18.44 -8.78 0.25
N LEU A 99 17.31 -8.08 0.39
CA LEU A 99 16.77 -7.71 1.71
C LEU A 99 16.32 -8.95 2.49
N LEU A 100 15.57 -9.87 1.85
CA LEU A 100 15.13 -11.09 2.52
C LEU A 100 16.29 -12.02 2.90
N ASP A 101 17.37 -12.03 2.13
CA ASP A 101 18.60 -12.75 2.48
C ASP A 101 19.24 -12.14 3.74
N SER A 102 19.32 -10.81 3.79
CA SER A 102 19.87 -10.08 4.96
C SER A 102 19.00 -10.24 6.22
N LEU A 103 17.69 -10.36 6.05
CA LEU A 103 16.70 -10.50 7.12
C LEU A 103 16.42 -11.98 7.48
N ASP A 104 16.95 -12.95 6.74
CA ASP A 104 16.69 -14.39 6.92
C ASP A 104 16.91 -14.85 8.37
N THR A 105 17.98 -14.33 8.98
CA THR A 105 18.34 -14.58 10.40
C THR A 105 17.30 -14.14 11.43
N LEU A 106 16.34 -13.29 11.07
CA LEU A 106 15.27 -12.83 11.96
C LEU A 106 13.97 -13.61 11.78
N TYR A 107 13.81 -14.33 10.67
CA TYR A 107 12.64 -15.16 10.38
C TYR A 107 12.85 -16.57 10.95
N GLU A 108 12.77 -16.74 12.27
CA GLU A 108 12.93 -18.05 12.92
C GLU A 108 11.75 -19.01 12.65
N ASP A 109 10.57 -18.49 12.27
CA ASP A 109 9.31 -19.27 12.18
C ASP A 109 8.71 -19.37 10.76
N GLY A 110 9.52 -19.24 9.70
CA GLY A 110 9.04 -19.48 8.33
C GLY A 110 7.97 -18.48 7.83
N HIS A 111 7.73 -17.38 8.54
CA HIS A 111 6.88 -16.26 8.15
C HIS A 111 7.54 -15.35 7.09
N ARG A 112 8.35 -15.95 6.20
CA ARG A 112 8.98 -15.26 5.08
C ARG A 112 7.87 -14.81 4.12
N PRO A 113 7.75 -13.51 3.81
CA PRO A 113 6.81 -13.09 2.77
C PRO A 113 7.25 -13.71 1.44
N GLU A 114 6.37 -14.48 0.79
CA GLU A 114 6.60 -15.00 -0.55
C GLU A 114 6.63 -13.82 -1.53
N LEU A 115 7.81 -13.55 -2.10
CA LEU A 115 7.93 -12.64 -3.23
C LEU A 115 7.19 -13.28 -4.42
N PRO A 116 6.28 -12.56 -5.08
CA PRO A 116 5.69 -13.07 -6.31
C PRO A 116 6.81 -13.30 -7.33
N ALA A 117 7.11 -14.56 -7.62
CA ALA A 117 7.95 -14.93 -8.75
C ALA A 117 7.24 -14.39 -10.00
N GLY A 118 7.88 -13.46 -10.71
CA GLY A 118 7.27 -12.68 -11.78
C GLY A 118 6.38 -13.56 -12.66
N ALA A 119 5.07 -13.36 -12.58
CA ALA A 119 4.17 -14.17 -13.37
C ALA A 119 4.46 -13.88 -14.86
N PRO A 120 4.51 -14.90 -15.75
CA PRO A 120 4.47 -14.62 -17.17
C PRO A 120 3.14 -13.94 -17.45
N ALA A 121 3.18 -12.61 -17.63
CA ALA A 121 2.07 -11.71 -17.94
C ALA A 121 0.70 -12.39 -17.90
N ARG A 122 0.20 -12.70 -16.70
CA ARG A 122 -1.15 -13.24 -16.59
C ARG A 122 -2.07 -12.07 -16.83
N ALA A 123 -2.51 -11.98 -18.08
CA ALA A 123 -3.46 -11.02 -18.61
C ALA A 123 -4.46 -10.61 -17.52
N PRO A 124 -4.75 -9.30 -17.39
CA PRO A 124 -5.55 -8.78 -16.28
C PRO A 124 -6.74 -9.69 -16.12
N ARG A 125 -6.85 -10.34 -14.94
CA ARG A 125 -8.07 -10.98 -14.52
C ARG A 125 -9.07 -9.85 -14.40
N ARG A 126 -9.66 -9.56 -15.55
CA ARG A 126 -10.80 -8.71 -15.79
C ARG A 126 -11.76 -9.10 -14.68
N ARG A 127 -11.92 -8.20 -13.70
CA ARG A 127 -13.03 -8.25 -12.73
C ARG A 127 -14.22 -8.72 -13.55
N PRO A 128 -14.96 -9.76 -13.14
CA PRO A 128 -16.17 -10.09 -13.85
C PRO A 128 -16.94 -8.78 -13.92
N ALA A 129 -17.16 -8.33 -15.16
CA ALA A 129 -18.08 -7.26 -15.43
C ALA A 129 -19.31 -7.61 -14.59
N ARG A 130 -19.76 -6.69 -13.74
CA ARG A 130 -21.12 -6.76 -13.25
C ARG A 130 -21.96 -6.64 -14.51
N THR A 131 -22.27 -7.79 -15.10
CA THR A 131 -23.30 -7.98 -16.10
C THR A 131 -24.59 -7.65 -15.39
N SER A 132 -24.88 -6.35 -15.28
CA SER A 132 -26.23 -5.86 -15.13
C SER A 132 -26.90 -6.04 -16.49
N THR A 133 -27.13 -7.30 -16.87
CA THR A 133 -27.99 -7.65 -17.99
C THR A 133 -29.32 -8.07 -17.39
N CYS A 134 -30.24 -7.11 -17.44
CA CYS A 134 -31.67 -7.22 -17.69
C CYS A 134 -32.38 -8.51 -17.24
N CYS A 135 -33.22 -8.36 -16.22
CA CYS A 135 -34.52 -9.01 -16.20
C CYS A 135 -35.62 -7.97 -15.95
N ALA A 136 -36.51 -7.86 -16.94
CA ALA A 136 -37.93 -7.49 -16.90
C ALA A 136 -38.32 -6.27 -16.04
N SER A 137 -38.68 -5.13 -16.61
CA SER A 137 -39.98 -4.85 -17.27
C SER A 137 -41.20 -5.42 -16.54
N THR A 138 -41.86 -4.54 -15.77
CA THR A 138 -43.33 -4.49 -15.71
C THR A 138 -43.79 -3.03 -15.63
N PRO A 139 -44.57 -2.53 -16.61
CA PRO A 139 -45.27 -1.26 -16.54
C PRO A 139 -46.75 -1.46 -16.14
N SER A 140 -47.23 -0.70 -15.16
CA SER A 140 -48.64 -0.33 -14.88
C SER A 140 -48.81 -0.01 -13.39
N ALA A 141 -49.52 1.02 -12.92
CA ALA A 141 -50.29 2.10 -13.55
C ALA A 141 -50.60 3.17 -12.44
N PRO A 142 -51.64 4.03 -12.49
CA PRO A 142 -51.44 5.48 -12.56
C PRO A 142 -52.12 6.29 -11.42
N ARG A 143 -51.95 7.61 -11.53
CA ARG A 143 -52.88 8.69 -11.11
C ARG A 143 -52.64 9.32 -9.73
N ALA A 144 -52.10 10.55 -9.76
CA ALA A 144 -52.75 11.68 -9.11
C ALA A 144 -52.36 12.98 -9.84
N SER A 145 -53.37 13.58 -10.45
CA SER A 145 -53.36 14.90 -11.07
C SER A 145 -53.14 15.99 -10.02
N ALA A 146 -52.40 17.04 -10.41
CA ALA A 146 -52.52 18.46 -10.03
C ALA A 146 -51.10 19.07 -9.99
N GLY A 147 -50.74 20.11 -10.71
CA GLY A 147 -51.45 20.96 -11.64
C GLY A 147 -50.44 21.94 -12.22
N ARG A 148 -50.65 22.31 -13.50
CA ARG A 148 -50.57 23.67 -14.01
C ARG A 148 -49.35 24.53 -13.57
N SER A 149 -48.34 24.59 -14.45
CA SER A 149 -47.57 25.83 -14.69
C SER A 149 -48.54 26.99 -15.04
N PRO A 150 -48.19 28.30 -14.95
CA PRO A 150 -46.83 28.85 -15.16
C PRO A 150 -46.42 30.14 -14.39
N SER A 151 -45.12 30.45 -14.52
CA SER A 151 -44.54 31.78 -14.76
C SER A 151 -44.31 32.81 -13.61
N PRO A 152 -43.35 33.75 -13.83
CA PRO A 152 -42.53 34.38 -12.81
C PRO A 152 -42.98 35.80 -12.44
N SER A 153 -42.48 36.34 -11.33
CA SER A 153 -42.43 37.80 -11.10
C SER A 153 -41.35 38.17 -10.07
N ARG A 154 -40.31 38.87 -10.55
CA ARG A 154 -39.50 39.81 -9.76
C ARG A 154 -40.41 40.98 -9.34
N PRO A 155 -40.16 41.60 -8.19
CA PRO A 155 -39.59 42.94 -8.28
C PRO A 155 -38.47 43.23 -7.27
N ILE A 156 -37.47 43.93 -7.82
CA ILE A 156 -36.61 44.96 -7.23
C ILE A 156 -37.12 45.60 -5.91
N ARG A 157 -36.27 45.62 -4.89
CA ARG A 157 -36.34 46.60 -3.80
C ARG A 157 -35.03 47.39 -3.76
N ARG A 158 -35.12 48.65 -4.19
CA ARG A 158 -34.12 49.71 -3.96
C ARG A 158 -33.94 49.86 -2.45
N SER A 159 -32.72 49.73 -1.97
CA SER A 159 -32.29 50.23 -0.66
C SER A 159 -31.81 51.68 -0.82
N ARG A 160 -32.06 52.46 0.23
CA ARG A 160 -31.75 53.87 0.44
C ARG A 160 -30.32 54.24 0.12
#